data_AF-A0A923UZI9-F1
#
_entry.id   AF-A0A923UZI9-F1
#
_cell.length_a   1.000
_cell.length_b   1.000
_cell.length_c   1.000
_cell.angle_alpha   90.00
_cell.angle_beta   90.00
_cell.angle_gamma   90.00
#
_symmetry.space_group_name_H-M   'P 1'
#
loop_
_entity.id
_entity.type
_entity.pdbx_description
1 polymer ?
#
loop_
_entity_poly.entity_id
_entity_poly.type
_entity_poly.pdbx_seq_one_letter_code
_entity_poly.pdbx_strand_id
1 'polypeptide(L)' 'MKIGIVCYPTFGGSGVVATELGKALASEGHQVHFITYSQP' A
#
# COMPACT_ATOMS: atom_id res chain seq x y z
N MET A 1 -0.54 11.97 7.58
CA MET A 1 0.75 12.26 6.88
C MET A 1 0.62 11.92 5.39
N LYS A 2 1.55 12.35 4.53
CA LYS A 2 1.61 11.91 3.12
C LYS A 2 2.60 10.77 2.97
N ILE A 3 2.16 9.60 2.50
CA ILE A 3 2.95 8.36 2.51
C ILE A 3 2.94 7.73 1.10
N GLY A 4 4.12 7.39 0.58
CA GLY A 4 4.27 6.61 -0.65
C GLY A 4 4.66 5.17 -0.32
N ILE A 5 3.93 4.20 -0.85
CA ILE A 5 4.24 2.76 -0.71
C ILE A 5 4.66 2.23 -2.07
N VAL A 6 5.92 1.81 -2.19
CA VAL A 6 6.46 1.11 -3.37
C VAL A 6 6.51 -0.37 -3.03
N CYS A 7 5.78 -1.19 -3.78
CA CYS A 7 5.80 -2.63 -3.60
C CYS A 7 5.63 -3.36 -4.94
N TYR A 8 5.91 -4.66 -4.93
CA TYR A 8 5.55 -5.54 -6.03
C TYR A 8 4.12 -6.06 -5.80
N PRO A 9 3.16 -5.71 -6.68
CA PRO A 9 1.76 -6.14 -6.56
C PRO A 9 1.62 -7.58 -7.06
N THR A 10 2.30 -8.51 -6.41
CA THR A 10 2.29 -9.93 -6.73
C THR A 10 1.46 -10.71 -5.71
N PHE A 11 0.99 -11.90 -6.09
CA PHE A 11 0.35 -12.85 -5.19
C PHE A 11 1.41 -13.46 -4.25
N GLY A 12 1.83 -12.68 -3.26
CA GLY A 12 2.77 -13.05 -2.22
C GLY A 12 2.46 -12.31 -0.93
N GLY A 13 3.01 -12.80 0.19
CA GLY A 13 2.73 -12.22 1.52
C GLY A 13 3.12 -10.75 1.64
N SER A 14 4.19 -10.33 0.97
CA SER A 14 4.66 -8.93 1.02
C SER A 14 3.69 -7.94 0.35
N GLY A 15 3.09 -8.31 -0.78
CA GLY A 15 2.10 -7.48 -1.46
C GLY A 15 0.84 -7.29 -0.61
N VAL A 16 0.33 -8.38 -0.04
CA VAL A 16 -0.84 -8.35 0.87
C VAL A 16 -0.56 -7.46 2.08
N VAL A 17 0.60 -7.61 2.71
CA VAL A 17 0.98 -6.78 3.87
C VAL A 17 1.08 -5.30 3.49
N ALA A 18 1.69 -4.97 2.34
CA ALA A 18 1.80 -3.60 1.87
C ALA A 18 0.42 -2.96 1.64
N THR A 19 -0.50 -3.71 1.03
CA THR A 19 -1.87 -3.25 0.74
C THR A 19 -2.68 -3.06 2.03
N GLU A 20 -2.67 -4.02 2.95
CA GLU A 20 -3.41 -3.91 4.22
C GLU A 20 -2.84 -2.83 5.15
N LEU A 21 -1.51 -2.68 5.20
CA LEU A 21 -0.87 -1.58 5.92
C LEU A 21 -1.31 -0.22 5.35
N GLY A 22 -1.31 -0.07 4.03
CA GLY A 22 -1.75 1.18 3.40
C GLY A 22 -3.22 1.49 3.67
N LYS A 23 -4.10 0.48 3.70
CA LYS A 23 -5.51 0.65 4.09
C LYS A 23 -5.67 1.09 5.54
N ALA A 24 -4.93 0.47 6.47
CA ALA A 24 -4.95 0.84 7.87
C ALA A 24 -4.49 2.30 8.07
N LEU A 25 -3.36 2.68 7.46
CA LEU A 25 -2.85 4.06 7.51
C LEU A 25 -3.84 5.06 6.89
N ALA A 26 -4.51 4.70 5.79
CA ALA A 26 -5.53 5.54 5.19
C ALA A 26 -6.73 5.73 6.12
N SER A 27 -7.16 4.68 6.84
CA SER A 27 -8.25 4.76 7.82
C SER A 27 -7.91 5.65 9.02
N GLU A 28 -6.63 5.78 9.37
CA GLU A 28 -6.13 6.70 10.39
C GLU A 28 -6.00 8.16 9.89
N GLY A 29 -6.43 8.45 8.65
CA GLY A 29 -6.42 9.79 8.07
C GLY A 29 -5.11 10.16 7.36
N HIS A 30 -4.25 9.19 7.05
CA HIS A 30 -3.07 9.42 6.23
C HIS A 30 -3.43 9.38 4.74
N GLN A 31 -2.80 10.24 3.95
CA GLN A 31 -2.92 10.21 2.50
C GLN A 31 -1.88 9.24 1.94
N VAL A 32 -2.33 8.06 1.51
CA VAL A 32 -1.48 6.97 1.02
C VAL A 32 -1.53 6.93 -0.51
N HIS A 33 -0.37 6.85 -1.15
CA HIS A 33 -0.25 6.62 -2.59
C HIS A 33 0.58 5.36 -2.83
N PHE A 34 -0.01 4.40 -3.53
CA PHE A 34 0.71 3.21 -4.00
C PHE A 34 1.39 3.50 -5.33
N ILE A 35 2.67 3.15 -5.41
CA ILE A 35 3.52 3.30 -6.60
C ILE A 35 3.93 1.91 -7.03
N THR A 36 3.16 1.32 -7.92
CA THR A 36 3.36 -0.05 -8.39
C THR A 36 3.02 -0.16 -9.88
N TYR A 37 3.44 -1.24 -10.55
CA TYR A 37 3.23 -1.40 -11.99
C TYR A 37 1.86 -1.97 -12.39
N SER A 38 1.03 -2.38 -11.42
CA SER A 38 -0.34 -2.86 -11.63
C SER A 38 -1.24 -2.46 -10.46
N GLN A 39 -2.50 -2.86 -10.42
CA GLN A 39 -3.34 -2.57 -9.27
C GLN A 39 -2.79 -3.29 -8.02
N PRO A 40 -2.54 -2.56 -6.91
CA PRO A 40 -2.10 -3.14 -5.63
C PRO A 40 -3.25 -3.81 -4.84
#